data_AF-A0A0B8PES4-F1
#
_entry.id   AF-A0A0B8PES4-F1
#
_cell.length_a   1.000
_cell.length_b   1.000
_cell.length_c   1.000
_cell.angle_alpha   90.00
_cell.angle_beta   90.00
_cell.angle_gamma   90.00
#
_symmetry.space_group_name_H-M   'P 1'
#
loop_
_entity.id
_entity.type
_entity.pdbx_description
1 polymer ?
#
loop_
_entity_poly.entity_id
_entity_poly.type
_entity_poly.pdbx_seq_one_letter_code
_entity_poly.pdbx_strand_id
1 'polypeptide(L)' 'MLEDLHDIGLDYAKTLREWLHRFNLAEHELTELGFDDRFKRMWRYYLCYCEGGFLARSISTVHLTFRKSY' A
#
# COMPACT_ATOMS: atom_id res chain seq x y z
N MET A 1 -7.20 11.54 26.10
CA MET A 1 -8.44 11.75 25.31
C MET A 1 -8.05 11.79 23.83
N LEU A 2 -8.82 11.13 22.97
CA LEU A 2 -8.67 11.24 21.52
C LEU A 2 -9.06 12.66 21.11
N GLU A 3 -8.21 13.33 20.34
CA GLU A 3 -8.49 14.68 19.82
C GLU A 3 -8.89 14.65 18.34
N ASP A 4 -8.19 13.84 17.54
CA ASP A 4 -8.40 13.79 16.10
C ASP A 4 -8.19 12.38 15.54
N LEU A 5 -8.99 12.05 14.52
CA LEU A 5 -8.85 10.86 13.69
C LEU A 5 -8.91 11.29 12.23
N HIS A 6 -7.78 11.17 11.55
CA HIS A 6 -7.68 11.47 10.13
C HIS A 6 -7.50 10.17 9.34
N ASP A 7 -8.49 9.83 8.51
CA ASP A 7 -8.44 8.67 7.62
C ASP A 7 -7.73 9.04 6.30
N ILE A 8 -6.66 8.32 6.00
CA ILE A 8 -5.84 8.45 4.79
C ILE A 8 -5.84 7.18 3.93
N GLY A 9 -6.81 6.28 4.11
CA GLY A 9 -6.86 4.98 3.44
C GLY A 9 -6.87 5.09 1.92
N LEU A 10 -7.59 6.08 1.36
CA LEU A 10 -7.61 6.30 -0.09
C LEU A 10 -6.27 6.81 -0.64
N ASP A 11 -5.47 7.51 0.16
CA ASP A 11 -4.13 7.89 -0.24
C ASP A 11 -3.18 6.69 -0.20
N TYR A 12 -3.42 5.73 0.68
CA TYR A 12 -2.71 4.46 0.69
C TYR A 12 -3.02 3.61 -0.56
N ALA A 13 -4.26 3.63 -1.06
CA ALA A 13 -4.59 3.03 -2.36
C ALA A 13 -3.76 3.64 -3.51
N LYS A 14 -3.65 4.97 -3.56
CA LYS A 14 -2.81 5.66 -4.56
C LYS A 14 -1.33 5.28 -4.43
N THR A 15 -0.86 5.13 -3.19
CA THR A 15 0.52 4.72 -2.89
C THR A 15 0.81 3.33 -3.46
N LEU A 16 -0.08 2.36 -3.23
CA LEU A 16 0.05 1.00 -3.74
C LEU A 16 0.04 0.94 -5.27
N ARG A 17 -0.81 1.75 -5.91
CA ARG A 17 -0.82 1.90 -7.38
C ARG A 17 0.50 2.40 -7.92
N GLU A 18 1.06 3.43 -7.29
CA GLU A 18 2.35 4.01 -7.70
C GLU A 18 3.50 3.01 -7.48
N TRP A 19 3.47 2.24 -6.40
CA TRP A 19 4.43 1.16 -6.19
C TRP A 19 4.32 0.06 -7.23
N LEU A 20 3.10 -0.35 -7.61
CA LEU A 20 2.89 -1.31 -8.69
C LEU A 20 3.45 -0.80 -10.01
N HIS A 21 3.20 0.47 -10.33
CA HIS A 21 3.73 1.10 -11.53
C HIS A 21 5.27 1.03 -11.57
N ARG A 22 5.93 1.47 -10.49
CA ARG A 22 7.40 1.42 -10.38
C ARG A 22 7.96 0.00 -10.37
N PHE A 23 7.27 -0.94 -9.71
CA PHE A 23 7.66 -2.34 -9.69
C PHE A 23 7.67 -2.95 -11.10
N ASN A 24 6.67 -2.63 -11.93
CA ASN A 24 6.62 -3.09 -13.31
C ASN A 24 7.70 -2.44 -14.18
N LEU A 25 8.01 -1.16 -13.96
CA LEU A 25 9.13 -0.50 -14.66
C LEU A 25 10.48 -1.13 -14.32
N ALA A 26 10.66 -1.60 -13.09
CA ALA A 26 11.88 -2.26 -12.61
C ALA A 26 11.94 -3.77 -12.93
N GLU A 27 11.04 -4.32 -13.75
CA GLU A 27 10.96 -5.77 -14.00
C GLU A 27 12.26 -6.38 -14.54
N HIS A 28 12.98 -5.63 -15.37
CA HIS A 28 14.29 -6.05 -15.88
C HIS A 28 15.32 -6.16 -14.75
N GLU A 29 15.48 -5.10 -13.94
CA GLU A 29 16.40 -5.06 -12.80
C GLU A 29 16.09 -6.17 -11.79
N LEU A 30 14.81 -6.46 -11.54
CA LEU A 30 14.40 -7.56 -10.67
C LEU A 30 14.88 -8.92 -11.20
N THR A 31 14.89 -9.09 -12.53
CA THR A 31 15.41 -10.31 -13.16
C THR A 31 16.93 -10.42 -12.97
N GLU A 32 17.66 -9.32 -13.14
CA GLU A 32 19.11 -9.28 -12.92
C GLU A 32 19.50 -9.55 -11.46
N LEU A 33 18.64 -9.12 -10.51
CA LEU A 33 18.78 -9.42 -9.08
C LEU A 33 18.42 -10.88 -8.72
N GLY A 34 17.96 -11.67 -9.69
CA GLY A 34 17.64 -13.09 -9.51
C GLY A 34 16.22 -13.38 -9.02
N PHE A 35 15.29 -12.41 -9.08
CA PHE A 35 13.89 -12.65 -8.76
C PHE A 35 13.16 -13.31 -9.93
N ASP A 36 12.55 -14.46 -9.66
CA ASP A 36 11.84 -15.25 -10.66
C ASP A 36 10.44 -14.70 -10.99
N ASP A 37 9.82 -15.22 -12.05
CA ASP A 37 8.50 -14.77 -12.48
C ASP A 37 7.40 -15.11 -11.46
N ARG A 38 7.60 -16.14 -10.64
CA ARG A 38 6.68 -16.48 -9.55
C ARG A 38 6.64 -15.36 -8.53
N PHE A 39 7.81 -14.86 -8.09
CA PHE A 39 7.92 -13.72 -7.18
C PHE A 39 7.26 -12.48 -7.78
N LYS A 40 7.59 -12.14 -9.03
CA LYS A 40 7.02 -10.95 -9.69
C LYS A 40 5.50 -11.00 -9.78
N ARG A 41 4.93 -12.16 -10.14
CA ARG A 41 3.47 -12.37 -10.16
C ARG A 41 2.84 -12.24 -8.78
N MET A 42 3.48 -12.79 -7.75
CA MET A 42 3.00 -12.69 -6.38
C MET A 42 3.02 -11.22 -5.89
N TRP A 43 4.06 -10.47 -6.20
CA TRP A 43 4.17 -9.06 -5.79
C TRP A 43 3.16 -8.17 -6.50
N ARG A 44 2.97 -8.38 -7.82
CA ARG A 44 1.88 -7.72 -8.56
C ARG A 44 0.52 -8.02 -7.94
N TYR A 45 0.25 -9.29 -7.62
CA TYR A 45 -0.99 -9.68 -6.96
C TYR A 45 -1.16 -8.98 -5.60
N TYR A 46 -0.13 -9.00 -4.76
CA TYR A 46 -0.15 -8.36 -3.45
C TYR A 46 -0.49 -6.87 -3.53
N LEU A 47 0.20 -6.12 -4.41
CA LEU A 47 -0.02 -4.68 -4.55
C LEU A 47 -1.43 -4.37 -5.06
N CYS A 48 -1.90 -5.07 -6.09
CA CYS A 48 -3.27 -4.91 -6.61
C CYS A 48 -4.34 -5.30 -5.57
N TYR A 49 -4.15 -6.43 -4.88
CA TYR A 49 -5.09 -6.93 -3.88
C TYR A 49 -5.24 -5.94 -2.72
N CYS A 50 -4.12 -5.42 -2.21
CA CYS A 50 -4.12 -4.41 -1.17
C CYS A 50 -4.74 -3.10 -1.65
N GLU A 51 -4.42 -2.62 -2.86
CA GLU A 51 -5.05 -1.42 -3.44
C GLU A 51 -6.57 -1.59 -3.47
N GLY A 52 -7.04 -2.73 -3.95
CA GLY A 52 -8.46 -3.08 -3.96
C GLY A 52 -9.10 -3.05 -2.56
N GLY A 53 -8.40 -3.57 -1.54
CA GLY A 53 -8.88 -3.52 -0.16
C GLY A 53 -9.08 -2.08 0.37
N PHE A 54 -8.11 -1.21 0.10
CA PHE A 54 -8.23 0.21 0.48
C PHE A 54 -9.31 0.95 -0.34
N LEU A 55 -9.41 0.71 -1.65
CA LEU A 55 -10.44 1.31 -2.50
C LEU A 55 -11.86 0.86 -2.11
N ALA A 56 -12.02 -0.42 -1.75
CA ALA A 56 -13.27 -0.98 -1.27
C ALA A 56 -13.61 -0.58 0.18
N ARG A 57 -12.70 0.14 0.87
CA ARG A 57 -12.81 0.51 2.29
C ARG A 57 -13.02 -0.70 3.22
N SER A 58 -12.54 -1.88 2.82
CA SER A 58 -12.53 -3.05 3.71
C SER A 58 -11.43 -2.96 4.76
N ILE A 59 -10.41 -2.14 4.48
CA ILE A 59 -9.33 -1.74 5.38
C ILE A 59 -9.07 -0.24 5.23
N SER A 60 -8.42 0.37 6.23
CA SER A 60 -8.00 1.78 6.17
C SER A 60 -6.70 2.04 6.93
N THR A 61 -6.08 3.18 6.64
CA THR A 61 -4.93 3.72 7.38
C THR A 61 -5.36 5.03 8.00
N VAL A 62 -5.13 5.18 9.31
CA VAL A 62 -5.56 6.37 10.07
C VAL A 62 -4.42 6.97 10.85
N HIS A 63 -4.42 8.29 10.98
CA HIS A 63 -3.64 9.02 11.97
C HIS A 63 -4.53 9.36 13.16
N LEU A 64 -4.09 8.99 14.36
CA LEU A 64 -4.79 9.28 15.61
C LEU A 64 -3.96 10.23 16.46
N THR A 65 -4.57 11.34 16.88
CA THR A 65 -3.94 12.31 17.78
C THR A 65 -4.59 12.23 19.15
N PHE A 66 -3.77 12.08 20.20
CA PHE A 66 -4.24 12.00 21.58
C PHE A 66 -3.63 13.12 22.42
N ARG A 67 -4.44 13.70 23.31
CA ARG A 67 -4.00 14.63 24.36
C ARG A 67 -4.19 14.01 25.73
N LYS A 68 -3.26 14.28 26.65
CA LYS A 68 -3.39 13.86 28.05
C LYS A 68 -4.60 14.57 28.68
N SER A 69 -5.50 13.81 29.30
CA SER A 69 -6.58 14.41 30.11
C SER A 69 -5.99 14.83 31.44
N TYR A 70 -6.21 16.08 31.84
CA TYR A 70 -5.96 16.56 33.19
C TYR A 70 -7.26 16.50 33.99
#